data_AF-A0A090RYG4-F1
#
_entry.id   AF-A0A090RYG4-F1
#
_cell.length_a   1.000
_cell.length_b   1.000
_cell.length_c   1.000
_cell.angle_alpha   90.00
_cell.angle_beta   90.00
_cell.angle_gamma   90.00
#
_symmetry.space_group_name_H-M   'P 1'
#
loop_
_entity.id
_entity.type
_entity.pdbx_description
1 polymer ?
#
loop_
_entity_poly.entity_id
_entity_poly.type
_entity_poly.pdbx_seq_one_letter_code
_entity_poly.pdbx_strand_id
1 'polypeptide(L)'
;MRRLFAMLKRARAAGIPTPSIYNKLMYRLITVLKGGFDTLTRLFIYTPAFKGRLASYGHSLYLYSGLPLVTGPLKIELGNECRVSGHTTLSGRTTPHPDPSVTPTLKVGSNVDIGWQVSIAVAGKVEIQDNVRIAGRCQLFGYSGHPLNAEQRALGAPDEDHRLGDIVLERDVWLATGVTVQRCDNW
;
A
#
# COMPACT_ATOMS: atom_id res chain seq x y z
N MET A 1 17.36 20.50 -46.64
CA MET A 1 16.98 19.64 -45.49
C MET A 1 17.33 20.22 -44.10
N ARG A 2 18.56 20.70 -43.84
CA ARG A 2 18.97 21.18 -42.49
C ARG A 2 18.15 22.35 -41.91
N ARG A 3 17.71 23.29 -42.75
CA ARG A 3 16.90 24.45 -42.33
C ARG A 3 15.46 24.09 -41.98
N LEU A 4 14.84 23.19 -42.75
CA LEU A 4 13.52 22.63 -42.45
C LEU A 4 13.54 21.87 -41.12
N PHE A 5 14.57 21.05 -40.91
CA PHE A 5 14.77 20.33 -39.66
C PHE A 5 14.93 21.27 -38.45
N ALA A 6 15.70 22.35 -38.58
CA ALA A 6 15.86 23.35 -37.54
C ALA A 6 14.56 24.14 -37.27
N MET A 7 13.76 24.42 -38.30
CA MET A 7 12.47 25.11 -38.19
C MET A 7 11.43 24.22 -37.48
N LEU A 8 11.33 22.95 -37.86
CA LEU A 8 10.47 21.97 -37.19
C LEU A 8 10.90 21.75 -35.72
N LYS A 9 12.21 21.71 -35.46
CA LYS A 9 12.76 21.60 -34.10
C LYS A 9 12.45 22.85 -33.25
N ARG A 10 12.47 24.05 -33.84
CA ARG A 10 12.07 25.31 -33.17
C ARG A 10 10.56 25.40 -32.94
N ALA A 11 9.74 25.01 -33.90
CA ALA A 11 8.29 24.95 -33.75
C ALA A 11 7.88 23.95 -32.65
N ARG A 12 8.57 22.80 -32.57
CA ARG A 12 8.42 21.82 -31.48
C ARG A 12 8.90 22.36 -30.13
N ALA A 13 10.00 23.11 -30.11
CA ALA A 13 10.62 23.64 -28.89
C ALA A 13 9.93 24.90 -28.33
N ALA A 14 9.24 25.68 -29.16
CA ALA A 14 8.57 26.91 -28.75
C ALA A 14 7.33 26.67 -27.86
N GLY A 15 6.81 25.43 -27.83
CA GLY A 15 5.50 25.15 -27.24
C GLY A 15 4.39 25.93 -27.95
N ILE A 16 3.14 25.66 -27.59
CA ILE A 16 2.01 26.48 -28.01
C ILE A 16 1.75 27.46 -26.87
N PRO A 17 1.99 28.78 -27.01
CA PRO A 17 1.70 29.74 -25.96
C PRO A 17 0.19 29.84 -25.79
N THR A 18 -0.34 29.20 -24.75
CA THR A 18 -1.78 29.22 -24.43
C THR A 18 -2.08 30.30 -23.40
N PRO A 19 -3.21 31.04 -23.53
CA PRO A 19 -3.61 32.04 -22.55
C PRO A 19 -3.80 31.44 -21.14
N SER A 20 -3.44 32.20 -20.09
CA SER A 20 -3.56 31.74 -18.69
C SER A 20 -4.99 31.30 -18.31
N ILE A 21 -6.00 32.00 -18.83
CA ILE A 21 -7.42 31.68 -18.60
C ILE A 21 -7.76 30.31 -19.17
N TYR A 22 -7.31 30.02 -20.39
CA TYR A 22 -7.48 28.72 -21.02
C TYR A 22 -6.82 27.62 -20.19
N ASN A 23 -5.57 27.81 -19.76
CA ASN A 23 -4.86 26.81 -18.94
C ASN A 23 -5.56 26.52 -17.61
N LYS A 24 -6.07 27.55 -16.93
CA LYS A 24 -6.84 27.40 -15.68
C LYS A 24 -8.16 26.68 -15.90
N LEU A 25 -8.88 27.00 -16.98
CA LEU A 25 -10.12 26.31 -17.36
C LEU A 25 -9.86 24.84 -17.66
N MET A 26 -8.84 24.53 -18.46
CA MET A 26 -8.47 23.16 -18.78
C MET A 26 -8.05 22.38 -17.54
N TYR A 27 -7.28 22.98 -16.64
CA TYR A 27 -6.89 22.34 -15.38
C TYR A 27 -8.10 22.02 -14.49
N ARG A 28 -9.06 22.95 -14.36
CA ARG A 28 -10.30 22.70 -13.61
C ARG A 28 -11.12 21.58 -14.24
N LEU A 29 -11.31 21.63 -15.56
CA LEU A 29 -12.05 20.62 -16.30
C LEU A 29 -11.46 19.22 -16.08
N ILE A 30 -10.14 19.08 -16.27
CA ILE A 30 -9.50 17.77 -16.12
C ILE A 30 -9.50 17.29 -14.67
N THR A 31 -9.42 18.19 -13.69
CA THR A 31 -9.49 17.81 -12.27
C THR A 31 -10.86 17.27 -11.91
N VAL A 32 -11.95 17.90 -12.39
CA VAL A 32 -13.32 17.43 -12.18
C VAL A 32 -13.54 16.08 -12.86
N LEU A 33 -13.13 15.96 -14.12
CA LEU A 33 -13.27 14.70 -14.88
C LEU A 33 -12.50 13.55 -14.22
N LYS A 34 -11.26 13.79 -13.80
CA LYS A 34 -10.45 12.80 -13.07
C LYS A 34 -11.09 12.44 -11.74
N GLY A 35 -11.50 13.42 -10.93
CA GLY A 35 -12.15 13.14 -9.65
C GLY A 35 -13.45 12.34 -9.78
N GLY A 36 -14.25 12.64 -10.81
CA GLY A 36 -15.43 11.84 -11.16
C GLY A 36 -15.07 10.42 -11.54
N PHE A 37 -14.12 10.24 -12.46
CA PHE A 37 -13.64 8.93 -12.89
C PHE A 37 -13.06 8.10 -11.72
N ASP A 38 -12.23 8.71 -10.87
CA ASP A 38 -11.64 8.08 -9.69
C ASP A 38 -12.72 7.65 -8.69
N THR A 39 -13.74 8.50 -8.49
CA THR A 39 -14.86 8.19 -7.60
C THR A 39 -15.68 7.01 -8.13
N LEU A 40 -16.03 7.01 -9.42
CA LEU A 40 -16.77 5.93 -10.04
C LEU A 40 -15.96 4.62 -10.00
N THR A 41 -14.68 4.68 -10.37
CA THR A 41 -13.78 3.52 -10.32
C THR A 41 -13.65 2.98 -8.90
N ARG A 42 -13.50 3.85 -7.89
CA ARG A 42 -13.46 3.46 -6.48
C ARG A 42 -14.74 2.76 -6.04
N LEU A 43 -15.90 3.32 -6.36
CA LEU A 43 -17.20 2.80 -5.89
C LEU A 43 -17.58 1.48 -6.56
N PHE A 44 -17.36 1.38 -7.87
CA PHE A 44 -17.85 0.25 -8.66
C PHE A 44 -16.81 -0.85 -8.90
N ILE A 45 -15.51 -0.53 -8.82
CA ILE A 45 -14.43 -1.48 -9.14
C ILE A 45 -13.57 -1.74 -7.91
N TYR A 46 -12.84 -0.74 -7.40
CA TYR A 46 -11.81 -0.99 -6.38
C TYR A 46 -12.37 -1.40 -5.02
N THR A 47 -13.41 -0.71 -4.52
CA THR A 47 -13.98 -1.04 -3.20
C THR A 47 -14.61 -2.44 -3.20
N PRO A 48 -15.44 -2.84 -4.19
CA PRO A 48 -15.94 -4.21 -4.27
C PRO A 48 -14.83 -5.25 -4.46
N ALA A 49 -13.85 -4.99 -5.32
CA ALA A 49 -12.74 -5.91 -5.56
C ALA A 49 -11.93 -6.16 -4.28
N PHE A 50 -11.61 -5.09 -3.54
CA PHE A 50 -10.88 -5.24 -2.28
C PHE A 50 -11.72 -5.95 -1.23
N LYS A 51 -13.01 -5.63 -1.09
CA LYS A 51 -13.94 -6.35 -0.19
C LYS A 51 -13.94 -7.86 -0.47
N GLY A 52 -13.88 -8.26 -1.75
CA GLY A 52 -13.75 -9.67 -2.13
C GLY A 52 -12.45 -10.35 -1.67
N ARG A 53 -11.41 -9.57 -1.37
CA ARG A 53 -10.13 -10.06 -0.82
C ARG A 53 -10.10 -10.12 0.71
N LEU A 54 -11.04 -9.44 1.38
CA LEU A 54 -11.12 -9.37 2.85
C LEU A 54 -11.88 -10.59 3.39
N ALA A 55 -11.40 -11.14 4.51
CA ALA A 55 -12.11 -12.18 5.24
C ALA A 55 -13.31 -11.61 6.03
N SER A 56 -13.17 -10.39 6.55
CA SER A 56 -14.24 -9.63 7.18
C SER A 56 -13.98 -8.13 7.02
N TYR A 57 -15.05 -7.33 7.02
CA TYR A 57 -14.95 -5.88 6.97
C TYR A 57 -16.14 -5.20 7.65
N GLY A 58 -15.88 -4.07 8.29
CA GLY A 58 -16.90 -3.18 8.84
C GLY A 58 -17.51 -2.23 7.81
N HIS A 59 -18.32 -1.29 8.29
CA HIS A 59 -18.92 -0.26 7.43
C HIS A 59 -17.92 0.86 7.11
N SER A 60 -18.26 1.69 6.11
CA SER A 60 -17.51 2.92 5.77
C SER A 60 -16.04 2.74 5.38
N LEU A 61 -15.68 1.62 4.74
CA LEU A 61 -14.37 1.46 4.11
C LEU A 61 -14.18 2.46 2.96
N TYR A 62 -13.11 3.24 3.02
CA TYR A 62 -12.74 4.23 2.02
C TYR A 62 -11.38 3.90 1.39
N LEU A 63 -11.39 3.42 0.14
CA LEU A 63 -10.17 3.27 -0.64
C LEU A 63 -9.82 4.56 -1.37
N TYR A 64 -8.57 4.99 -1.38
CA TYR A 64 -8.18 6.15 -2.16
C TYR A 64 -6.93 5.87 -2.98
N SER A 65 -6.88 6.43 -4.19
CA SER A 65 -5.73 6.27 -5.08
C SER A 65 -5.44 4.83 -5.53
N GLY A 66 -6.46 4.00 -5.73
CA GLY A 66 -6.33 2.69 -6.39
C GLY A 66 -6.87 1.50 -5.61
N LEU A 67 -6.32 0.32 -5.91
CA LEU A 67 -6.60 -0.95 -5.25
C LEU A 67 -5.32 -1.48 -4.58
N PRO A 68 -5.33 -1.78 -3.27
CA PRO A 68 -4.17 -2.36 -2.59
C PRO A 68 -3.68 -3.65 -3.28
N LEU A 69 -2.37 -3.77 -3.45
CA LEU A 69 -1.76 -5.03 -3.88
C LEU A 69 -1.76 -6.00 -2.70
N VAL A 70 -2.37 -7.16 -2.88
CA VAL A 70 -2.38 -8.23 -1.87
C VAL A 70 -1.70 -9.48 -2.40
N THR A 71 -0.69 -9.98 -1.69
CA THR A 71 0.10 -11.17 -2.10
C THR A 71 0.20 -12.20 -0.98
N GLY A 72 0.46 -13.46 -1.36
CA GLY A 72 0.60 -14.58 -0.43
C GLY A 72 -0.71 -14.98 0.28
N PRO A 73 -0.63 -15.98 1.18
CA PRO A 73 -1.77 -16.52 1.93
C PRO A 73 -2.16 -15.60 3.10
N LEU A 74 -2.44 -14.33 2.81
CA LEU A 74 -2.80 -13.32 3.80
C LEU A 74 -4.31 -13.32 4.08
N LYS A 75 -4.71 -13.51 5.34
CA LYS A 75 -6.04 -13.19 5.83
C LYS A 75 -6.09 -11.71 6.23
N ILE A 76 -7.12 -10.99 5.82
CA ILE A 76 -7.28 -9.56 6.16
C ILE A 76 -8.65 -9.35 6.80
N GLU A 77 -8.68 -8.72 7.96
CA GLU A 77 -9.88 -8.32 8.69
C GLU A 77 -9.84 -6.82 8.94
N LEU A 78 -10.90 -6.09 8.57
CA LEU A 78 -11.00 -4.64 8.77
C LEU A 78 -12.20 -4.25 9.64
N GLY A 79 -12.00 -3.33 10.58
CA GLY A 79 -13.09 -2.74 11.35
C GLY A 79 -13.89 -1.70 10.57
N ASN A 80 -14.57 -0.82 11.30
CA ASN A 80 -15.38 0.26 10.74
C ASN A 80 -14.52 1.47 10.36
N GLU A 81 -14.99 2.28 9.42
CA GLU A 81 -14.43 3.62 9.14
C GLU A 81 -12.94 3.61 8.78
N CYS A 82 -12.47 2.54 8.14
CA CYS A 82 -11.09 2.41 7.70
C CYS A 82 -10.86 3.20 6.41
N ARG A 83 -9.71 3.87 6.32
CA ARG A 83 -9.19 4.47 5.07
C ARG A 83 -7.91 3.75 4.68
N VAL A 84 -7.83 3.32 3.43
CA VAL A 84 -6.67 2.56 2.93
C VAL A 84 -6.28 3.09 1.56
N SER A 85 -5.02 3.47 1.39
CA SER A 85 -4.52 3.83 0.08
C SER A 85 -4.41 2.62 -0.83
N GLY A 86 -4.83 2.76 -2.09
CA GLY A 86 -4.60 1.79 -3.14
C GLY A 86 -3.12 1.58 -3.48
N HIS A 87 -2.27 2.55 -3.16
CA HIS A 87 -0.82 2.42 -3.29
C HIS A 87 -0.19 1.70 -2.09
N THR A 88 -0.83 0.65 -1.57
CA THR A 88 -0.30 -0.16 -0.47
C THR A 88 0.01 -1.57 -0.94
N THR A 89 0.97 -2.20 -0.27
CA THR A 89 1.31 -3.61 -0.49
C THR A 89 1.09 -4.36 0.82
N LEU A 90 0.19 -5.34 0.79
CA LEU A 90 -0.15 -6.20 1.92
C LEU A 90 0.25 -7.63 1.56
N SER A 91 1.23 -8.20 2.26
CA SER A 91 1.77 -9.51 1.91
C SER A 91 1.76 -10.46 3.09
N GLY A 92 1.29 -11.68 2.88
CA GLY A 92 1.49 -12.80 3.81
C GLY A 92 2.74 -13.58 3.42
N ARG A 93 3.50 -14.06 4.41
CA ARG A 93 4.64 -14.97 4.20
C ARG A 93 4.16 -16.19 3.40
N THR A 94 4.87 -16.50 2.33
CA THR A 94 4.53 -17.61 1.41
C THR A 94 5.02 -18.96 1.93
N THR A 95 6.13 -18.98 2.65
CA THR A 95 6.59 -20.16 3.36
C THR A 95 5.65 -20.42 4.55
N PRO A 96 5.15 -21.66 4.72
CA PRO A 96 4.32 -22.02 5.86
C PRO A 96 4.97 -21.66 7.18
N HIS A 97 4.16 -21.20 8.14
CA HIS A 97 4.61 -20.95 9.49
C HIS A 97 4.99 -22.29 10.17
N PRO A 98 5.99 -22.32 11.08
CA PRO A 98 6.39 -23.54 11.81
C PRO A 98 5.24 -24.22 12.54
N ASP A 99 4.36 -23.38 13.09
CA ASP A 99 3.06 -23.80 13.58
C ASP A 99 2.07 -23.84 12.40
N PRO A 100 1.59 -25.02 11.96
CA PRO A 100 0.70 -25.16 10.82
C PRO A 100 -0.70 -24.60 11.06
N SER A 101 -1.07 -24.29 12.31
CA SER A 101 -2.35 -23.66 12.64
C SER A 101 -2.34 -22.14 12.37
N VAL A 102 -1.16 -21.55 12.19
CA VAL A 102 -1.01 -20.11 11.97
C VAL A 102 -1.18 -19.76 10.49
N THR A 103 -2.19 -18.94 10.22
CA THR A 103 -2.35 -18.28 8.92
C THR A 103 -1.93 -16.81 9.06
N PRO A 104 -1.05 -16.29 8.18
CA PRO A 104 -0.68 -14.87 8.18
C PRO A 104 -1.92 -13.98 8.21
N THR A 105 -2.10 -13.18 9.27
CA THR A 105 -3.32 -12.40 9.48
C THR A 105 -3.00 -10.93 9.74
N LEU A 106 -3.52 -10.05 8.88
CA LEU A 106 -3.59 -8.61 9.11
C LEU A 106 -4.96 -8.28 9.70
N LYS A 107 -4.98 -7.91 10.98
CA LYS A 107 -6.21 -7.50 11.69
C LYS A 107 -6.16 -6.01 11.95
N VAL A 108 -7.14 -5.29 11.44
CA VAL A 108 -7.26 -3.83 11.59
C VAL A 108 -8.54 -3.50 12.33
N GLY A 109 -8.43 -2.70 13.38
CA GLY A 109 -9.54 -2.18 14.17
C GLY A 109 -10.35 -1.13 13.43
N SER A 110 -11.07 -0.31 14.19
CA SER A 110 -11.95 0.74 13.64
C SER A 110 -11.28 2.10 13.63
N ASN A 111 -11.75 2.98 12.73
CA ASN A 111 -11.24 4.33 12.55
C ASN A 111 -9.72 4.34 12.32
N VAL A 112 -9.21 3.47 11.45
CA VAL A 112 -7.78 3.42 11.07
C VAL A 112 -7.56 4.15 9.75
N ASP A 113 -6.36 4.71 9.55
CA ASP A 113 -5.91 5.25 8.26
C ASP A 113 -4.55 4.64 7.88
N ILE A 114 -4.49 4.02 6.70
CA ILE A 114 -3.29 3.42 6.12
C ILE A 114 -2.88 4.22 4.88
N GLY A 115 -1.79 4.98 5.05
CA GLY A 115 -1.22 5.90 4.08
C GLY A 115 -0.79 5.27 2.75
N TRP A 116 -0.46 6.14 1.79
CA TRP A 116 0.11 5.76 0.50
C TRP A 116 1.51 5.16 0.66
N GLN A 117 1.90 4.23 -0.22
CA GLN A 117 3.19 3.53 -0.19
C GLN A 117 3.50 2.81 1.12
N VAL A 118 2.48 2.44 1.89
CA VAL A 118 2.67 1.58 3.06
C VAL A 118 2.82 0.12 2.62
N SER A 119 3.83 -0.55 3.16
CA SER A 119 4.05 -1.98 2.97
C SER A 119 3.91 -2.72 4.30
N ILE A 120 3.04 -3.72 4.37
CA ILE A 120 2.84 -4.56 5.54
C ILE A 120 3.10 -6.01 5.15
N ALA A 121 4.16 -6.61 5.70
CA ALA A 121 4.52 -8.00 5.50
C ALA A 121 4.24 -8.79 6.79
N VAL A 122 3.33 -9.75 6.70
CA VAL A 122 2.82 -10.53 7.83
C VAL A 122 3.37 -11.95 7.79
N ALA A 123 4.04 -12.38 8.87
CA ALA A 123 4.43 -13.77 9.05
C ALA A 123 3.38 -14.57 9.84
N GLY A 124 3.07 -14.11 11.05
CA GLY A 124 2.00 -14.64 11.90
C GLY A 124 0.86 -13.65 11.97
N LYS A 125 1.01 -12.60 12.78
CA LYS A 125 -0.02 -11.58 12.97
C LYS A 125 0.54 -10.16 12.89
N VAL A 126 -0.15 -9.29 12.16
CA VAL A 126 -0.03 -7.84 12.33
C VAL A 126 -1.37 -7.32 12.80
N GLU A 127 -1.41 -6.75 13.99
CA GLU A 127 -2.60 -6.22 14.63
C GLU A 127 -2.48 -4.70 14.74
N ILE A 128 -3.41 -3.99 14.10
CA ILE A 128 -3.53 -2.55 14.14
C ILE A 128 -4.81 -2.23 14.89
N GLN A 129 -4.72 -1.71 16.10
CA GLN A 129 -5.89 -1.43 16.94
C GLN A 129 -6.64 -0.16 16.48
N ASP A 130 -7.70 0.18 17.20
CA ASP A 130 -8.55 1.32 16.88
C ASP A 130 -7.78 2.64 16.87
N ASN A 131 -8.26 3.60 16.08
CA ASN A 131 -7.76 4.98 16.02
C ASN A 131 -6.28 5.14 15.58
N VAL A 132 -5.65 4.08 15.06
CA VAL A 132 -4.27 4.17 14.58
C VAL A 132 -4.18 5.02 13.29
N ARG A 133 -3.10 5.79 13.18
CA ARG A 133 -2.75 6.53 11.96
C ARG A 133 -1.40 6.04 11.44
N ILE A 134 -1.34 5.63 10.18
CA ILE A 134 -0.10 5.25 9.52
C ILE A 134 0.10 6.20 8.35
N ALA A 135 1.06 7.11 8.47
CA ALA A 135 1.39 8.02 7.38
C ALA A 135 2.03 7.28 6.19
N GLY A 136 2.26 7.99 5.09
CA GLY A 136 2.78 7.37 3.88
C GLY A 136 4.18 6.78 4.05
N ARG A 137 4.53 5.81 3.20
CA ARG A 137 5.86 5.17 3.12
C ARG A 137 6.30 4.40 4.36
N CYS A 138 5.39 4.10 5.29
CA CYS A 138 5.72 3.24 6.42
C CYS A 138 5.91 1.77 5.99
N GLN A 139 6.72 1.04 6.72
CA GLN A 139 6.99 -0.37 6.47
C GLN A 139 6.84 -1.17 7.76
N LEU A 140 6.01 -2.20 7.75
CA LEU A 140 5.81 -3.10 8.88
C LEU A 140 6.27 -4.49 8.44
N PHE A 141 7.37 -4.99 9.00
CA PHE A 141 7.97 -6.27 8.63
C PHE A 141 7.90 -7.27 9.79
N GLY A 142 6.95 -8.19 9.72
CA GLY A 142 6.85 -9.33 10.64
C GLY A 142 7.82 -10.47 10.33
N TYR A 143 8.65 -10.34 9.28
CA TYR A 143 9.73 -11.24 8.92
C TYR A 143 10.74 -10.52 8.01
N SER A 144 11.96 -11.04 7.91
CA SER A 144 13.06 -10.47 7.11
C SER A 144 12.97 -10.84 5.62
N GLY A 145 12.25 -11.92 5.30
CA GLY A 145 12.00 -12.39 3.93
C GLY A 145 13.07 -13.32 3.38
N HIS A 146 14.29 -13.22 3.89
CA HIS A 146 15.42 -14.05 3.49
C HIS A 146 16.38 -14.29 4.68
N PRO A 147 17.08 -15.44 4.72
CA PRO A 147 18.13 -15.69 5.70
C PRO A 147 19.18 -14.58 5.75
N LEU A 148 19.80 -14.35 6.91
CA LEU A 148 20.94 -13.42 6.97
C LEU A 148 22.15 -14.01 6.23
N ASN A 149 22.34 -15.32 6.36
CA ASN A 149 23.43 -16.04 5.73
C ASN A 149 23.33 -15.96 4.18
N ALA A 150 24.41 -15.48 3.55
CA ALA A 150 24.42 -15.24 2.10
C ALA A 150 24.38 -16.53 1.27
N GLU A 151 25.00 -17.61 1.75
CA GLU A 151 25.00 -18.92 1.07
C GLU A 151 23.59 -19.53 1.10
N GLN A 152 22.92 -19.49 2.26
CA GLN A 152 21.53 -19.93 2.37
C GLN A 152 20.60 -19.12 1.46
N ARG A 153 20.79 -17.80 1.40
CA ARG A 153 20.06 -16.95 0.43
C ARG A 153 20.34 -17.34 -1.02
N ALA A 154 21.59 -17.61 -1.37
CA ALA A 154 21.96 -18.03 -2.72
C ALA A 154 21.33 -19.38 -3.11
N LEU A 155 21.09 -20.26 -2.14
CA LEU A 155 20.36 -21.52 -2.32
C LEU A 155 18.82 -21.33 -2.39
N GLY A 156 18.32 -20.10 -2.27
CA GLY A 156 16.88 -19.80 -2.26
C GLY A 156 16.17 -20.27 -0.99
N ALA A 157 16.90 -20.47 0.12
CA ALA A 157 16.30 -20.89 1.37
C ALA A 157 15.33 -19.83 1.91
N PRO A 158 14.23 -20.25 2.56
CA PRO A 158 13.28 -19.34 3.19
C PRO A 158 13.88 -18.66 4.42
N ASP A 159 13.26 -17.55 4.85
CA ASP A 159 13.63 -16.87 6.08
C ASP A 159 13.55 -17.79 7.32
N GLU A 160 14.42 -17.52 8.29
CA GLU A 160 14.61 -18.34 9.47
C GLU A 160 13.44 -18.17 10.45
N ASP A 161 12.92 -19.29 10.95
CA ASP A 161 11.65 -19.31 11.68
C ASP A 161 11.67 -18.56 13.01
N HIS A 162 12.84 -18.41 13.64
CA HIS A 162 12.98 -17.63 14.87
C HIS A 162 12.85 -16.10 14.66
N ARG A 163 12.95 -15.64 13.41
CA ARG A 163 12.85 -14.22 13.03
C ARG A 163 11.42 -13.80 12.69
N LEU A 164 10.47 -14.74 12.74
CA LEU A 164 9.07 -14.45 12.57
C LEU A 164 8.55 -13.70 13.80
N GLY A 165 7.78 -12.66 13.53
CA GLY A 165 7.38 -11.70 14.53
C GLY A 165 5.98 -11.16 14.31
N ASP A 166 5.23 -11.13 15.41
CA ASP A 166 4.00 -10.36 15.45
C ASP A 166 4.31 -8.87 15.64
N ILE A 167 3.51 -8.02 15.00
CA ILE A 167 3.52 -6.57 15.21
C ILE A 167 2.16 -6.18 15.77
N VAL A 168 2.15 -5.42 16.86
CA VAL A 168 0.93 -4.83 17.42
C VAL A 168 1.12 -3.31 17.48
N LEU A 169 0.32 -2.57 16.71
CA LEU A 169 0.15 -1.14 16.92
C LEU A 169 -1.05 -0.95 17.83
N GLU A 170 -0.78 -0.50 19.05
CA GLU A 170 -1.82 -0.27 20.05
C GLU A 170 -2.73 0.91 19.69
N ARG A 171 -3.85 1.01 20.41
CA ARG A 171 -4.85 2.05 20.21
C ARG A 171 -4.19 3.44 20.21
N ASP A 172 -4.67 4.30 19.31
CA ASP A 172 -4.24 5.70 19.17
C ASP A 172 -2.76 5.89 18.75
N VAL A 173 -2.04 4.82 18.38
CA VAL A 173 -0.69 4.92 17.84
C VAL A 173 -0.69 5.74 16.53
N TRP A 174 0.33 6.59 16.38
CA TRP A 174 0.60 7.28 15.12
C TRP A 174 2.01 6.99 14.63
N LEU A 175 2.11 6.43 13.42
CA LEU A 175 3.38 6.31 12.70
C LEU A 175 3.52 7.48 11.73
N ALA A 176 4.58 8.27 11.92
CA ALA A 176 4.96 9.33 11.00
C ALA A 176 5.47 8.78 9.67
N THR A 177 5.62 9.66 8.68
CA THR A 177 5.97 9.25 7.30
C THR A 177 7.32 8.54 7.27
N GLY A 178 7.38 7.37 6.64
CA GLY A 178 8.64 6.64 6.42
C GLY A 178 9.13 5.84 7.63
N VAL A 179 8.29 5.61 8.64
CA VAL A 179 8.67 4.77 9.79
C VAL A 179 8.73 3.30 9.37
N THR A 180 9.82 2.63 9.76
CA THR A 180 9.96 1.18 9.62
C THR A 180 9.82 0.53 11.00
N VAL A 181 8.86 -0.38 11.12
CA VAL A 181 8.64 -1.23 12.29
C VAL A 181 9.05 -2.64 11.90
N GLN A 182 10.04 -3.18 12.60
CA GLN A 182 10.53 -4.54 12.38
C GLN A 182 10.74 -5.18 13.74
N ARG A 183 10.48 -6.49 13.85
CA ARG A 183 10.94 -7.25 15.00
C ARG A 183 12.46 -7.24 15.04
N CYS A 184 13.04 -6.73 16.13
CA CYS A 184 14.46 -6.92 16.40
C CYS A 184 14.62 -8.24 17.16
N ASP A 185 15.52 -9.10 16.66
CA ASP A 185 16.08 -10.17 17.46
C ASP A 185 17.01 -9.53 18.51
N ASN A 186 17.00 -10.03 19.74
CA ASN A 186 18.07 -9.69 20.67
C ASN A 186 19.35 -10.30 20.10
N TRP A 187 20.29 -9.44 19.68
CA TRP A 187 21.60 -9.83 19.16
C TRP A 187 22.43 -10.53 20.22
#